data_AF-A0A858SWZ7-F1
#
_entry.id   AF-A0A858SWZ7-F1
#
_cell.length_a   1.000
_cell.length_b   1.000
_cell.length_c   1.000
_cell.angle_alpha   90.00
_cell.angle_beta   90.00
_cell.angle_gamma   90.00
#
_symmetry.space_group_name_H-M   'P 1'
#
loop_
_entity.id
_entity.type
_entity.pdbx_description
1 polymer ?
#
loop_
_entity_poly.entity_id
_entity_poly.type
_entity_poly.pdbx_seq_one_letter_code
_entity_poly.pdbx_strand_id
1 'polypeptide(L)'
;MAPGDRREAILDAAQALFMSNGWEQVTIADVLEAADISRGGFYHHFSAKEDLLTGIVTRTTAQALAAAEDIRSQTSGDALARLNAFLCGSVRWKADNIHEMRYFSEVLTRPGNDMLYRRIFDATAAEVIPVLKRMISDGASEGTFNVSDAGLTAEIIVGLGQGRQHVLSEAMTLALKGNLDQGTDVLTARMQAEGAVCDRLLGLPGGSVLLSDPRDYRRMLAGLASIDDAAAGGPAPANESLKQERT
;
A
#
# COMPACT_ATOMS: atom_id res chain seq x y z
N MET A 1 1.93 -5.62 30.24
CA MET A 1 1.35 -5.23 28.94
C MET A 1 -0.06 -5.73 28.87
N ALA A 2 -0.99 -4.86 28.51
CA ALA A 2 -2.33 -5.29 28.12
C ALA A 2 -2.25 -6.15 26.85
N PRO A 3 -3.26 -6.98 26.56
CA PRO A 3 -3.27 -7.82 25.34
C PRO A 3 -3.13 -7.01 24.04
N GLY A 4 -3.64 -5.77 23.99
CA GLY A 4 -3.46 -4.86 22.86
C GLY A 4 -1.99 -4.44 22.66
N ASP A 5 -1.32 -4.04 23.74
CA ASP A 5 0.10 -3.66 23.72
C ASP A 5 0.98 -4.82 23.21
N ARG A 6 0.60 -6.06 23.53
CA ARG A 6 1.35 -7.26 23.12
C ARG A 6 1.21 -7.58 21.64
N ARG A 7 0.01 -7.42 21.08
CA ARG A 7 -0.18 -7.54 19.63
C ARG A 7 0.65 -6.53 18.87
N GLU A 8 0.65 -5.27 19.30
CA GLU A 8 1.40 -4.20 18.63
C GLU A 8 2.91 -4.39 18.75
N ALA A 9 3.42 -4.82 19.91
CA ALA A 9 4.84 -5.14 20.07
C ALA A 9 5.32 -6.25 19.11
N ILE A 10 4.48 -7.27 18.88
CA ILE A 10 4.79 -8.33 17.89
C ILE A 10 4.84 -7.74 16.47
N LEU A 11 3.88 -6.89 16.11
CA LEU A 11 3.84 -6.27 14.78
C LEU A 11 5.03 -5.32 14.55
N ASP A 12 5.44 -4.57 15.57
CA ASP A 12 6.61 -3.69 15.51
C ASP A 12 7.90 -4.48 15.29
N ALA A 13 8.11 -5.55 16.07
CA ALA A 13 9.25 -6.44 15.90
C ALA A 13 9.25 -7.11 14.52
N ALA A 14 8.10 -7.61 14.07
CA ALA A 14 7.95 -8.23 12.75
C ALA A 14 8.23 -7.23 11.62
N GLN A 15 7.68 -6.03 11.70
CA GLN A 15 7.88 -4.98 10.69
C GLN A 15 9.36 -4.60 10.60
N ALA A 16 10.03 -4.38 11.73
CA ALA A 16 11.45 -4.06 11.76
C ALA A 16 12.29 -5.17 11.10
N LEU A 17 12.06 -6.44 11.47
CA LEU A 17 12.76 -7.60 10.91
C LEU A 17 12.49 -7.77 9.41
N PHE A 18 11.24 -7.60 8.97
CA PHE A 18 10.87 -7.69 7.56
C PHE A 18 11.60 -6.63 6.74
N MET A 19 11.65 -5.38 7.21
CA MET A 19 12.34 -4.30 6.51
C MET A 19 13.86 -4.46 6.50
N SER A 20 14.47 -5.04 7.55
CA SER A 20 15.93 -5.19 7.63
C SER A 20 16.46 -6.47 6.98
N ASN A 21 15.74 -7.58 7.11
CA ASN A 21 16.21 -8.92 6.71
C ASN A 21 15.44 -9.49 5.52
N GLY A 22 14.31 -8.87 5.16
CA GLY A 22 13.46 -9.27 4.05
C GLY A 22 12.45 -10.35 4.41
N TRP A 23 11.29 -10.27 3.75
CA TRP A 23 10.14 -11.14 3.97
C TRP A 23 10.50 -12.62 4.00
N GLU A 24 11.24 -13.13 3.02
CA GLU A 24 11.54 -14.57 2.91
C GLU A 24 12.38 -15.11 4.08
N GLN A 25 13.36 -14.35 4.55
CA GLN A 25 14.36 -14.82 5.51
C GLN A 25 13.86 -14.85 6.95
N VAL A 26 12.93 -13.96 7.30
CA VAL A 26 12.42 -13.84 8.67
C VAL A 26 11.51 -15.02 9.03
N THR A 27 11.74 -15.63 10.18
CA THR A 27 10.92 -16.70 10.73
C THR A 27 10.07 -16.22 11.91
N ILE A 28 9.05 -16.99 12.29
CA ILE A 28 8.28 -16.71 13.51
C ILE A 28 9.19 -16.74 14.75
N ALA A 29 10.23 -17.59 14.76
CA ALA A 29 11.17 -17.66 15.89
C ALA A 29 11.95 -16.36 16.06
N ASP A 30 12.41 -15.75 14.97
CA ASP A 30 13.11 -14.46 15.01
C ASP A 30 12.21 -13.36 15.59
N VAL A 31 10.93 -13.35 15.20
CA VAL A 31 9.95 -12.38 15.71
C VAL A 31 9.67 -12.60 17.19
N LEU A 32 9.57 -13.85 17.66
CA LEU A 32 9.38 -14.19 19.07
C LEU A 32 10.55 -13.69 19.94
N GLU A 33 11.78 -13.92 19.46
CA GLU A 33 12.99 -13.48 20.14
C GLU A 33 13.07 -11.95 20.18
N ALA A 34 12.85 -11.28 19.05
CA ALA A 34 12.89 -9.83 18.96
C ALA A 34 11.80 -9.13 19.79
N ALA A 35 10.61 -9.73 19.89
CA ALA A 35 9.49 -9.18 20.66
C ALA A 35 9.51 -9.56 22.15
N ASP A 36 10.49 -10.38 22.60
CA ASP A 36 10.56 -10.96 23.95
C ASP A 36 9.23 -11.63 24.37
N ILE A 37 8.68 -12.47 23.49
CA ILE A 37 7.40 -13.14 23.67
C ILE A 37 7.53 -14.65 23.51
N SER A 38 6.81 -15.39 24.35
CA SER A 38 6.76 -16.85 24.24
C SER A 38 5.95 -17.29 23.02
N ARG A 39 6.27 -18.48 22.49
CA ARG A 39 5.52 -19.10 21.38
C ARG A 39 4.01 -19.17 21.65
N GLY A 40 3.61 -19.52 22.88
CA GLY A 40 2.19 -19.52 23.27
C GLY A 40 1.57 -18.13 23.21
N GLY A 41 2.31 -17.10 23.66
CA GLY A 41 1.89 -15.70 23.58
C GLY A 41 1.65 -15.22 22.15
N PHE A 42 2.46 -15.67 21.19
CA PHE A 42 2.25 -15.37 19.78
C PHE A 42 1.01 -16.03 19.20
N TYR A 43 0.81 -17.33 19.46
CA TYR A 43 -0.33 -18.07 18.91
C TYR A 43 -1.69 -17.65 19.49
N HIS A 44 -1.70 -16.84 20.55
CA HIS A 44 -2.91 -16.12 20.99
C HIS A 44 -3.33 -14.98 20.06
N HIS A 45 -2.40 -14.42 19.27
CA HIS A 45 -2.63 -13.26 18.42
C HIS A 45 -2.52 -13.58 16.91
N PHE A 46 -1.60 -14.47 16.54
CA PHE A 46 -1.26 -14.77 15.14
C PHE A 46 -1.07 -16.27 14.96
N SER A 47 -1.58 -16.82 13.86
CA SER A 47 -1.49 -18.25 13.53
C SER A 47 -0.35 -18.53 12.54
N ALA A 48 0.01 -17.56 11.71
CA ALA A 48 1.03 -17.71 10.67
C ALA A 48 1.82 -16.42 10.45
N LYS A 49 2.93 -16.52 9.70
CA LYS A 49 3.80 -15.38 9.35
C LYS A 49 3.04 -14.36 8.47
N GLU A 50 2.17 -14.85 7.60
CA GLU A 50 1.28 -14.07 6.74
C GLU A 50 0.30 -13.22 7.54
N ASP A 51 -0.07 -13.66 8.76
CA ASP A 51 -0.94 -12.90 9.65
C ASP A 51 -0.23 -11.65 10.17
N LEU A 52 1.09 -11.70 10.34
CA LEU A 52 1.90 -10.55 10.72
C LEU A 52 1.89 -9.49 9.61
N LEU A 53 2.16 -9.91 8.37
CA LEU A 53 2.13 -8.98 7.24
C LEU A 53 0.74 -8.39 7.04
N THR A 54 -0.31 -9.21 7.14
CA THR A 54 -1.69 -8.75 7.11
C THR A 54 -1.95 -7.73 8.22
N GLY A 55 -1.54 -8.03 9.46
CA GLY A 55 -1.70 -7.14 10.60
C GLY A 55 -0.98 -5.80 10.43
N ILE A 56 0.25 -5.82 9.91
CA ILE A 56 1.02 -4.60 9.62
C ILE A 56 0.31 -3.77 8.55
N VAL A 57 -0.04 -4.36 7.40
CA VAL A 57 -0.71 -3.62 6.31
C VAL A 57 -2.08 -3.09 6.72
N THR A 58 -2.85 -3.83 7.51
CA THR A 58 -4.13 -3.34 8.07
C THR A 58 -3.91 -2.15 9.01
N ARG A 59 -2.88 -2.19 9.88
CA ARG A 59 -2.51 -1.07 10.75
C ARG A 59 -2.14 0.18 9.96
N THR A 60 -1.28 0.02 8.97
CA THR A 60 -0.90 1.07 8.02
C THR A 60 -2.13 1.63 7.28
N THR A 61 -3.05 0.76 6.85
CA THR A 61 -4.31 1.17 6.20
C THR A 61 -5.16 2.03 7.13
N ALA A 62 -5.30 1.64 8.39
CA ALA A 62 -6.04 2.43 9.38
C ALA A 62 -5.41 3.81 9.61
N GLN A 63 -4.07 3.90 9.65
CA GLN A 63 -3.35 5.18 9.74
C GLN A 63 -3.60 6.07 8.51
N ALA A 64 -3.56 5.49 7.31
CA ALA A 64 -3.86 6.21 6.07
C ALA A 64 -5.31 6.70 6.03
N LEU A 65 -6.26 5.88 6.50
CA LEU A 65 -7.68 6.24 6.61
C LEU A 65 -7.89 7.38 7.61
N ALA A 66 -7.22 7.35 8.76
CA ALA A 66 -7.30 8.42 9.75
C ALA A 66 -6.78 9.76 9.18
N ALA A 67 -5.62 9.75 8.52
CA ALA A 67 -5.06 10.95 7.89
C ALA A 67 -5.97 11.49 6.76
N ALA A 68 -6.57 10.59 5.97
CA ALA A 68 -7.54 10.95 4.94
C ALA A 68 -8.81 11.57 5.54
N GLU A 69 -9.29 11.03 6.66
CA GLU A 69 -10.45 11.53 7.39
C GLU A 69 -10.19 12.92 7.98
N ASP A 70 -9.00 13.18 8.53
CA ASP A 70 -8.62 14.49 9.05
C ASP A 70 -8.70 15.57 7.97
N ILE A 71 -8.13 15.31 6.78
CA ILE A 71 -8.18 16.22 5.64
C ILE A 71 -9.62 16.39 5.15
N ARG A 72 -10.39 15.31 5.06
CA ARG A 72 -11.80 15.34 4.66
C ARG A 72 -12.63 16.22 5.61
N SER A 73 -12.45 16.07 6.91
CA SER A 73 -13.23 16.79 7.93
C SER A 73 -13.04 18.31 7.90
N GLN A 74 -11.88 18.76 7.41
CA GLN A 74 -11.53 20.17 7.26
C GLN A 74 -11.92 20.73 5.89
N THR A 75 -12.31 19.87 4.95
CA THR A 75 -12.68 20.27 3.59
C THR A 75 -14.12 20.76 3.55
N SER A 76 -14.27 22.03 3.19
CA SER A 76 -15.58 22.62 2.89
C SER A 76 -16.02 22.26 1.47
N GLY A 77 -17.33 22.17 1.25
CA GLY A 77 -17.92 21.94 -0.06
C GLY A 77 -18.86 20.73 -0.10
N ASP A 78 -19.22 20.33 -1.32
CA ASP A 78 -20.10 19.20 -1.59
C ASP A 78 -19.43 17.85 -1.25
N ALA A 79 -20.18 16.76 -1.42
CA ALA A 79 -19.66 15.43 -1.17
C ALA A 79 -18.52 15.03 -2.10
N LEU A 80 -18.46 15.58 -3.33
CA LEU A 80 -17.36 15.33 -4.27
C LEU A 80 -16.06 15.95 -3.77
N ALA A 81 -16.09 17.20 -3.30
CA ALA A 81 -14.93 17.86 -2.71
C ALA A 81 -14.39 17.06 -1.52
N ARG A 82 -15.28 16.59 -0.63
CA ARG A 82 -14.91 15.73 0.50
C ARG A 82 -14.37 14.37 0.06
N LEU A 83 -14.96 13.74 -0.97
CA LEU A 83 -14.46 12.48 -1.52
C LEU A 83 -13.05 12.63 -2.09
N ASN A 84 -12.82 13.65 -2.92
CA ASN A 84 -11.51 13.91 -3.48
C ASN A 84 -10.48 14.26 -2.40
N ALA A 85 -10.87 15.03 -1.38
CA ALA A 85 -9.99 15.33 -0.24
C ALA A 85 -9.56 14.06 0.52
N PHE A 86 -10.50 13.14 0.76
CA PHE A 86 -10.21 11.85 1.38
C PHE A 86 -9.25 11.00 0.52
N LEU A 87 -9.54 10.86 -0.78
CA LEU A 87 -8.69 10.10 -1.71
C LEU A 87 -7.28 10.69 -1.77
N CYS A 88 -7.15 12.01 -1.96
CA CYS A 88 -5.87 12.71 -1.97
C CYS A 88 -5.13 12.57 -0.63
N GLY A 89 -5.83 12.63 0.50
CA GLY A 89 -5.26 12.42 1.83
C GLY A 89 -4.63 11.04 1.98
N SER A 90 -5.31 9.99 1.50
CA SER A 90 -4.78 8.63 1.51
C SER A 90 -3.54 8.47 0.62
N VAL A 91 -3.50 9.14 -0.53
CA VAL A 91 -2.35 9.13 -1.44
C VAL A 91 -1.16 9.88 -0.82
N ARG A 92 -1.40 11.04 -0.23
CA ARG A 92 -0.38 11.84 0.44
C ARG A 92 0.26 11.07 1.59
N TRP A 93 -0.53 10.41 2.43
CA TRP A 93 -0.01 9.59 3.51
C TRP A 93 0.91 8.48 3.00
N LYS A 94 0.54 7.81 1.89
CA LYS A 94 1.39 6.79 1.26
C LYS A 94 2.69 7.38 0.71
N ALA A 95 2.65 8.59 0.16
CA ALA A 95 3.85 9.29 -0.31
C ALA A 95 4.79 9.66 0.84
N ASP A 96 4.24 10.07 1.99
CA ASP A 96 5.03 10.36 3.19
C ASP A 96 5.63 9.09 3.82
N ASN A 97 5.03 7.92 3.55
CA ASN A 97 5.48 6.58 4.00
C ASN A 97 6.03 5.72 2.84
N ILE A 98 6.63 6.35 1.82
CA ILE A 98 6.99 5.70 0.55
C ILE A 98 7.92 4.48 0.71
N HIS A 99 8.83 4.49 1.68
CA HIS A 99 9.77 3.39 1.89
C HIS A 99 9.08 2.10 2.37
N GLU A 100 8.20 2.22 3.35
CA GLU A 100 7.40 1.12 3.87
C GLU A 100 6.42 0.60 2.80
N MET A 101 5.73 1.53 2.10
CA MET A 101 4.77 1.18 1.07
C MET A 101 5.43 0.49 -0.13
N ARG A 102 6.65 0.92 -0.48
CA ARG A 102 7.46 0.28 -1.51
C ARG A 102 7.78 -1.17 -1.13
N TYR A 103 8.30 -1.38 0.08
CA TYR A 103 8.66 -2.72 0.56
C TYR A 103 7.46 -3.67 0.52
N PHE A 104 6.30 -3.26 1.02
CA PHE A 104 5.10 -4.12 0.95
C PHE A 104 4.62 -4.33 -0.48
N SER A 105 4.67 -3.31 -1.34
CA SER A 105 4.33 -3.48 -2.76
C SER A 105 5.22 -4.54 -3.40
N GLU A 106 6.54 -4.50 -3.20
CA GLU A 106 7.47 -5.50 -3.74
C GLU A 106 7.14 -6.91 -3.26
N VAL A 107 6.91 -7.10 -1.96
CA VAL A 107 6.55 -8.41 -1.41
C VAL A 107 5.25 -8.92 -2.02
N LEU A 108 4.22 -8.08 -2.08
CA LEU A 108 2.89 -8.49 -2.50
C LEU A 108 2.76 -8.72 -4.01
N THR A 109 3.58 -8.07 -4.84
CA THR A 109 3.54 -8.25 -6.31
C THR A 109 4.49 -9.32 -6.83
N ARG A 110 5.26 -9.98 -5.96
CA ARG A 110 6.16 -11.09 -6.36
C ARG A 110 5.35 -12.28 -6.90
N PRO A 111 5.80 -12.94 -7.98
CA PRO A 111 5.17 -14.18 -8.46
C PRO A 111 5.06 -15.22 -7.35
N GLY A 112 3.88 -15.83 -7.19
CA GLY A 112 3.60 -16.81 -6.13
C GLY A 112 2.95 -16.23 -4.87
N ASN A 113 2.95 -14.90 -4.71
CA ASN A 113 2.31 -14.24 -3.56
C ASN A 113 0.85 -13.84 -3.82
N ASP A 114 0.19 -14.40 -4.85
CA ASP A 114 -1.19 -14.03 -5.23
C ASP A 114 -2.22 -14.27 -4.11
N MET A 115 -2.07 -15.37 -3.37
CA MET A 115 -2.94 -15.65 -2.21
C MET A 115 -2.70 -14.71 -1.05
N LEU A 116 -1.43 -14.34 -0.82
CA LEU A 116 -1.05 -13.36 0.19
C LEU A 116 -1.59 -11.97 -0.17
N TYR A 117 -1.43 -11.55 -1.43
CA TYR A 117 -2.00 -10.31 -1.96
C TYR A 117 -3.50 -10.28 -1.76
N ARG A 118 -4.22 -11.33 -2.19
CA ARG A 118 -5.68 -11.40 -2.06
C ARG A 118 -6.13 -11.31 -0.61
N ARG A 119 -5.49 -12.07 0.28
CA ARG A 119 -5.80 -12.05 1.70
C ARG A 119 -5.64 -10.65 2.30
N ILE A 120 -4.54 -9.97 1.98
CA ILE A 120 -4.26 -8.63 2.48
C ILE A 120 -5.24 -7.62 1.88
N PHE A 121 -5.50 -7.72 0.57
CA PHE A 121 -6.49 -6.89 -0.09
C PHE A 121 -7.86 -7.03 0.59
N ASP A 122 -8.34 -8.25 0.83
CA ASP A 122 -9.62 -8.51 1.48
C ASP A 122 -9.67 -7.89 2.89
N ALA A 123 -8.58 -8.01 3.66
CA ALA A 123 -8.47 -7.38 4.97
C ALA A 123 -8.50 -5.84 4.90
N THR A 124 -7.79 -5.23 3.94
CA THR A 124 -7.83 -3.78 3.74
C THR A 124 -9.18 -3.29 3.21
N ALA A 125 -9.83 -4.07 2.34
CA ALA A 125 -11.13 -3.74 1.78
C ALA A 125 -12.22 -3.73 2.87
N ALA A 126 -12.14 -4.65 3.84
CA ALA A 126 -13.05 -4.69 4.98
C ALA A 126 -13.02 -3.40 5.82
N GLU A 127 -11.87 -2.71 5.89
CA GLU A 127 -11.72 -1.42 6.57
C GLU A 127 -12.16 -0.24 5.70
N VAL A 128 -11.88 -0.28 4.40
CA VAL A 128 -12.10 0.85 3.47
C VAL A 128 -13.55 0.94 3.00
N ILE A 129 -14.21 -0.18 2.71
CA ILE A 129 -15.56 -0.22 2.14
C ILE A 129 -16.59 0.50 3.04
N PRO A 130 -16.64 0.30 4.37
CA PRO A 130 -17.58 1.00 5.23
C PRO A 130 -17.43 2.53 5.19
N VAL A 131 -16.19 3.02 5.11
CA VAL A 131 -15.89 4.45 5.03
C VAL A 131 -16.38 5.03 3.72
N LEU A 132 -16.04 4.39 2.58
CA LEU A 132 -16.50 4.82 1.26
C LEU A 132 -18.02 4.75 1.14
N LYS A 133 -18.65 3.67 1.62
CA LYS A 133 -20.11 3.52 1.63
C LYS A 133 -20.78 4.69 2.34
N ARG A 134 -20.27 5.09 3.51
CA ARG A 134 -20.79 6.26 4.25
C ARG A 134 -20.71 7.52 3.39
N MET A 135 -19.53 7.80 2.83
CA MET A 135 -19.31 9.00 2.01
C MET A 135 -20.19 9.05 0.76
N ILE A 136 -20.37 7.90 0.10
CA ILE A 136 -21.25 7.77 -1.07
C ILE A 136 -22.71 7.96 -0.66
N SER A 137 -23.12 7.41 0.49
CA SER A 137 -24.48 7.57 1.02
C SER A 137 -24.79 9.02 1.39
N ASP A 138 -23.82 9.72 2.00
CA ASP A 138 -23.92 11.13 2.33
C ASP A 138 -24.07 11.96 1.04
N GLY A 139 -23.22 11.72 0.04
CA GLY A 139 -23.30 12.44 -1.23
C GLY A 139 -24.56 12.15 -2.04
N ALA A 140 -25.14 10.95 -1.92
CA ALA A 140 -26.45 10.63 -2.48
C ALA A 140 -27.57 11.42 -1.79
N SER A 141 -27.52 11.52 -0.46
CA SER A 141 -28.48 12.27 0.35
C SER A 141 -28.41 13.78 0.09
N GLU A 142 -27.23 14.28 -0.23
CA GLU A 142 -26.98 15.67 -0.64
C GLU A 142 -27.36 15.95 -2.11
N GLY A 143 -27.70 14.93 -2.89
CA GLY A 143 -27.97 15.05 -4.32
C GLY A 143 -26.73 15.31 -5.19
N THR A 144 -25.53 15.17 -4.62
CA THR A 144 -24.26 15.31 -5.35
C THR A 144 -23.95 14.06 -6.19
N PHE A 145 -24.29 12.88 -5.66
CA PHE A 145 -24.10 11.60 -6.35
C PHE A 145 -25.44 11.01 -6.76
N ASN A 146 -25.47 10.36 -7.91
CA ASN A 146 -26.63 9.60 -8.39
C ASN A 146 -26.29 8.11 -8.39
N VAL A 147 -26.60 7.43 -7.29
CA VAL A 147 -26.29 6.02 -7.05
C VAL A 147 -27.53 5.25 -6.61
N SER A 148 -27.69 4.03 -7.13
CA SER A 148 -28.80 3.15 -6.73
C SER A 148 -28.51 2.39 -5.44
N ASP A 149 -27.24 2.01 -5.23
CA ASP A 149 -26.79 1.29 -4.03
C ASP A 149 -25.37 1.76 -3.65
N ALA A 150 -25.26 2.47 -2.53
CA ALA A 150 -23.97 2.99 -2.07
C ALA A 150 -22.99 1.90 -1.61
N GLY A 151 -23.50 0.76 -1.11
CA GLY A 151 -22.68 -0.35 -0.66
C GLY A 151 -22.04 -1.06 -1.85
N LEU A 152 -22.85 -1.45 -2.83
CA LEU A 152 -22.36 -2.07 -4.05
C LEU A 152 -21.42 -1.14 -4.83
N THR A 153 -21.73 0.16 -4.91
CA THR A 153 -20.82 1.13 -5.53
C THR A 153 -19.47 1.18 -4.82
N ALA A 154 -19.44 1.19 -3.47
CA ALA A 154 -18.20 1.16 -2.71
C ALA A 154 -17.41 -0.15 -2.96
N GLU A 155 -18.08 -1.30 -2.97
CA GLU A 155 -17.48 -2.60 -3.26
C GLU A 155 -16.85 -2.64 -4.65
N ILE A 156 -17.55 -2.14 -5.68
CA ILE A 156 -17.04 -2.08 -7.05
C ILE A 156 -15.81 -1.17 -7.13
N ILE A 157 -15.88 0.04 -6.55
CA ILE A 157 -14.75 1.00 -6.55
C ILE A 157 -13.51 0.38 -5.91
N VAL A 158 -13.65 -0.28 -4.75
CA VAL A 158 -12.54 -0.95 -4.09
C VAL A 158 -12.05 -2.13 -4.95
N GLY A 159 -12.98 -2.93 -5.50
CA GLY A 159 -12.68 -4.09 -6.35
C GLY A 159 -11.87 -3.77 -7.61
N LEU A 160 -11.96 -2.55 -8.16
CA LEU A 160 -11.09 -2.09 -9.25
C LEU A 160 -9.60 -2.23 -8.88
N GLY A 161 -9.25 -1.97 -7.62
CA GLY A 161 -7.89 -2.12 -7.09
C GLY A 161 -7.39 -3.57 -7.08
N GLN A 162 -8.28 -4.55 -6.93
CA GLN A 162 -7.93 -5.98 -7.02
C GLN A 162 -7.55 -6.32 -8.46
N GLY A 163 -8.35 -5.89 -9.44
CA GLY A 163 -8.07 -6.08 -10.85
C GLY A 163 -6.85 -5.29 -11.37
N ARG A 164 -6.31 -4.36 -10.59
CA ARG A 164 -5.12 -3.56 -10.93
C ARG A 164 -3.81 -4.29 -10.61
N GLN A 165 -3.83 -5.32 -9.77
CA GLN A 165 -2.63 -6.06 -9.33
C GLN A 165 -1.73 -6.48 -10.51
N HIS A 166 -2.32 -7.05 -11.56
CA HIS A 166 -1.58 -7.50 -12.73
C HIS A 166 -0.89 -6.33 -13.46
N VAL A 167 -1.61 -5.23 -13.65
CA VAL A 167 -1.09 -4.02 -14.31
C VAL A 167 0.03 -3.38 -13.49
N LEU A 168 -0.10 -3.37 -12.16
CA LEU A 168 0.94 -2.88 -11.26
C LEU A 168 2.20 -3.75 -11.36
N SER A 169 2.06 -5.07 -11.34
CA SER A 169 3.17 -6.02 -11.48
C SER A 169 3.89 -5.86 -12.83
N GLU A 170 3.14 -5.68 -13.92
CA GLU A 170 3.68 -5.41 -15.25
C GLU A 170 4.46 -4.08 -15.28
N ALA A 171 3.87 -2.99 -14.76
CA ALA A 171 4.51 -1.69 -14.70
C ALA A 171 5.81 -1.71 -13.89
N MET A 172 5.83 -2.42 -12.76
CA MET A 172 7.03 -2.62 -11.96
C MET A 172 8.10 -3.41 -12.72
N THR A 173 7.70 -4.49 -13.41
CA THR A 173 8.62 -5.29 -14.24
C THR A 173 9.24 -4.47 -15.36
N LEU A 174 8.46 -3.59 -16.02
CA LEU A 174 8.96 -2.67 -17.04
C LEU A 174 9.97 -1.68 -16.45
N ALA A 175 9.65 -1.08 -15.29
CA ALA A 175 10.54 -0.12 -14.62
C ALA A 175 11.88 -0.77 -14.20
N LEU A 176 11.85 -1.98 -13.64
CA LEU A 176 13.06 -2.74 -13.27
C LEU A 176 13.93 -3.10 -14.48
N LYS A 177 13.33 -3.24 -15.67
CA LYS A 177 14.04 -3.44 -16.95
C LYS A 177 14.53 -2.14 -17.60
N GLY A 178 14.46 -1.01 -16.89
CA GLY A 178 14.85 0.31 -17.38
C GLY A 178 13.79 1.04 -18.22
N ASN A 179 12.61 0.46 -18.43
CA ASN A 179 11.52 1.04 -19.23
C ASN A 179 10.54 1.83 -18.33
N LEU A 180 11.06 2.79 -17.57
CA LEU A 180 10.28 3.55 -16.57
C LEU A 180 9.11 4.32 -17.19
N ASP A 181 9.30 4.93 -18.36
CA ASP A 181 8.26 5.70 -19.05
C ASP A 181 7.10 4.78 -19.44
N GLN A 182 7.40 3.65 -20.07
CA GLN A 182 6.39 2.66 -20.48
C GLN A 182 5.63 2.09 -19.27
N GLY A 183 6.34 1.77 -18.17
CA GLY A 183 5.69 1.31 -16.93
C GLY A 183 4.77 2.39 -16.33
N THR A 184 5.19 3.65 -16.37
CA THR A 184 4.39 4.79 -15.90
C THR A 184 3.13 4.96 -16.75
N ASP A 185 3.25 4.85 -18.07
CA ASP A 185 2.14 5.03 -19.02
C ASP A 185 1.05 3.96 -18.84
N VAL A 186 1.46 2.69 -18.72
CA VAL A 186 0.54 1.57 -18.51
C VAL A 186 -0.28 1.75 -17.23
N LEU A 187 0.38 2.11 -16.12
CA LEU A 187 -0.30 2.33 -14.85
C LEU A 187 -1.19 3.59 -14.89
N THR A 188 -0.72 4.66 -15.53
CA THR A 188 -1.49 5.91 -15.68
C THR A 188 -2.77 5.68 -16.48
N ALA A 189 -2.68 5.00 -17.62
CA ALA A 189 -3.84 4.68 -18.46
C ALA A 189 -4.88 3.86 -17.68
N ARG A 190 -4.42 2.87 -16.89
CA ARG A 190 -5.29 2.07 -16.05
C ARG A 190 -6.02 2.90 -15.00
N MET A 191 -5.31 3.78 -14.31
CA MET A 191 -5.88 4.63 -13.26
C MET A 191 -6.86 5.66 -13.81
N GLN A 192 -6.59 6.22 -15.01
CA GLN A 192 -7.54 7.09 -15.71
C GLN A 192 -8.83 6.35 -16.09
N ALA A 193 -8.71 5.12 -16.59
CA ALA A 193 -9.87 4.29 -16.90
C ALA A 193 -10.71 3.98 -15.66
N GLU A 194 -10.07 3.66 -14.54
CA GLU A 194 -10.74 3.44 -13.25
C GLU A 194 -11.42 4.71 -12.73
N GLY A 195 -10.78 5.87 -12.84
CA GLY A 195 -11.38 7.16 -12.47
C GLY A 195 -12.67 7.43 -13.28
N ALA A 196 -12.63 7.18 -14.59
CA ALA A 196 -13.81 7.31 -15.44
C ALA A 196 -14.92 6.28 -15.11
N VAL A 197 -14.58 5.11 -14.56
CA VAL A 197 -15.57 4.17 -14.03
C VAL A 197 -16.19 4.72 -12.75
N CYS A 198 -15.38 5.26 -11.82
CA CYS A 198 -15.86 5.90 -10.60
C CYS A 198 -16.80 7.08 -10.91
N ASP A 199 -16.45 7.93 -11.87
CA ASP A 199 -17.31 9.03 -12.31
C ASP A 199 -18.69 8.52 -12.74
N ARG A 200 -18.74 7.47 -13.57
CA ARG A 200 -19.99 6.87 -14.04
C ARG A 200 -20.79 6.23 -12.91
N LEU A 201 -20.13 5.51 -12.01
CA LEU A 201 -20.77 4.86 -10.88
C LEU A 201 -21.40 5.87 -9.91
N LEU A 202 -20.82 7.07 -9.78
CA LEU A 202 -21.31 8.14 -8.92
C LEU A 202 -22.25 9.11 -9.64
N GLY A 203 -22.47 8.95 -10.95
CA GLY A 203 -23.29 9.85 -11.76
C GLY A 203 -22.67 11.24 -11.98
N LEU A 204 -21.33 11.31 -12.02
CA LEU A 204 -20.56 12.54 -12.14
C LEU A 204 -20.08 12.79 -13.59
N PRO A 205 -19.75 14.05 -13.94
CA PRO A 205 -19.02 14.37 -15.16
C PRO A 205 -17.66 13.67 -15.20
N GLY A 206 -17.13 13.40 -16.40
CA GLY A 206 -15.81 12.79 -16.56
C GLY A 206 -14.68 13.67 -16.01
N GLY A 207 -13.75 13.04 -15.29
CA GLY A 207 -12.62 13.70 -14.63
C GLY A 207 -12.94 14.27 -13.25
N SER A 208 -14.07 13.90 -12.64
CA SER A 208 -14.48 14.43 -11.33
C SER A 208 -13.74 13.75 -10.19
N VAL A 209 -13.60 12.42 -10.23
CA VAL A 209 -12.94 11.63 -9.18
C VAL A 209 -11.42 11.61 -9.39
N LEU A 210 -10.69 12.04 -8.37
CA LEU A 210 -9.22 12.14 -8.39
C LEU A 210 -8.58 10.96 -7.67
N LEU A 211 -8.46 9.81 -8.36
CA LEU A 211 -7.87 8.60 -7.76
C LEU A 211 -6.36 8.75 -7.45
N SER A 212 -5.64 9.57 -8.21
CA SER A 212 -4.18 9.71 -8.10
C SER A 212 -3.62 10.73 -9.10
N ASP A 213 -2.44 11.29 -8.82
CA ASP A 213 -1.66 12.04 -9.80
C ASP A 213 -0.67 11.12 -10.55
N PRO A 214 -0.56 11.18 -11.89
CA PRO A 214 0.43 10.41 -12.66
C PRO A 214 1.88 10.59 -12.17
N ARG A 215 2.21 11.75 -11.60
CA ARG A 215 3.54 12.04 -11.04
C ARG A 215 3.85 11.19 -9.82
N ASP A 216 2.83 10.69 -9.11
CA ASP A 216 3.02 9.81 -7.95
C ASP A 216 3.47 8.42 -8.39
N TYR A 217 2.90 7.90 -9.48
CA TYR A 217 3.28 6.60 -10.03
C TYR A 217 4.69 6.57 -10.58
N ARG A 218 5.08 7.62 -11.31
CA ARG A 218 6.45 7.74 -11.79
C ARG A 218 7.44 7.72 -10.62
N ARG A 219 7.16 8.48 -9.55
CA ARG A 219 8.01 8.52 -8.35
C ARG A 219 8.10 7.16 -7.66
N MET A 220 6.96 6.47 -7.53
CA MET A 220 6.90 5.11 -6.97
C MET A 220 7.75 4.13 -7.80
N LEU A 221 7.54 4.08 -9.12
CA LEU A 221 8.25 3.18 -10.03
C LEU A 221 9.75 3.49 -10.14
N ALA A 222 10.13 4.77 -10.19
CA ALA A 222 11.53 5.17 -10.22
C ALA A 222 12.28 4.76 -8.94
N GLY A 223 11.60 4.89 -7.79
CA GLY A 223 12.13 4.45 -6.52
C GLY A 223 12.46 2.95 -6.49
N LEU A 224 11.60 2.13 -7.09
CA LEU A 224 11.80 0.68 -7.21
C LEU A 224 13.02 0.34 -8.09
N ALA A 225 13.15 1.00 -9.25
CA ALA A 225 14.26 0.75 -10.19
C ALA A 225 15.64 1.13 -9.62
N SER A 226 15.71 2.17 -8.77
CA SER A 226 16.97 2.68 -8.23
C SER A 226 17.67 1.77 -7.19
N ILE A 227 16.97 0.78 -6.63
CA ILE A 227 17.52 -0.11 -5.59
C ILE A 227 18.29 -1.29 -6.21
N ASP A 228 17.89 -1.77 -7.38
CA ASP A 228 18.61 -2.87 -8.05
C ASP A 228 19.99 -2.43 -8.56
N ASP A 229 20.21 -1.16 -8.90
CA ASP A 229 21.57 -0.64 -9.16
C ASP A 229 22.46 -0.71 -7.91
N ALA A 230 21.89 -0.54 -6.72
CA ALA A 230 22.61 -0.67 -5.45
C ALA A 230 22.77 -2.13 -4.99
N ALA A 231 21.81 -3.02 -5.31
CA ALA A 231 21.89 -4.45 -5.02
C ALA A 231 22.74 -5.24 -6.03
N ALA A 232 22.86 -4.76 -7.28
CA ALA A 232 23.75 -5.31 -8.31
C ALA A 232 25.20 -4.83 -8.17
N GLY A 233 25.45 -3.80 -7.36
CA GLY A 233 26.78 -3.39 -6.93
C GLY A 233 27.35 -4.34 -5.87
N GLY A 234 27.94 -5.45 -6.31
CA GLY A 234 28.74 -6.32 -5.44
C GLY A 234 29.79 -5.53 -4.65
N PRO A 235 30.24 -6.03 -3.48
CA PRO A 235 31.11 -5.28 -2.59
C PRO A 235 32.33 -4.76 -3.36
N ALA A 236 32.57 -3.45 -3.24
CA ALA A 236 33.72 -2.79 -3.86
C ALA A 236 35.00 -3.60 -3.56
N PRO A 237 35.87 -3.86 -4.54
CA PRO A 237 37.08 -4.64 -4.31
C PRO A 237 37.89 -3.94 -3.22
N ALA A 238 38.27 -4.71 -2.21
CA ALA A 238 39.18 -4.26 -1.17
C ALA A 238 40.42 -3.67 -1.86
N ASN A 239 40.69 -2.39 -1.58
CA ASN A 239 41.81 -1.66 -2.14
C ASN A 239 43.11 -2.20 -1.53
N GLU A 240 43.61 -3.32 -2.06
CA GLU A 240 44.96 -3.83 -1.80
C GLU A 240 45.97 -2.97 -2.59
N SER A 241 46.27 -1.81 -2.04
CA SER A 241 47.40 -1.00 -2.46
C SER A 241 47.79 -0.11 -1.30
N LEU A 242 48.65 -0.63 -0.42
CA LEU A 242 49.63 0.12 0.40
C LEU A 242 50.40 -0.86 1.31
N LYS A 243 51.28 -1.67 0.71
CA LYS A 243 52.48 -2.21 1.38
C LYS A 243 53.62 -2.36 0.37
N GLN A 244 54.20 -1.24 -0.01
CA GLN A 244 55.64 -1.16 -0.29
C GLN A 244 56.18 0.09 0.43
N GLU A 245 57.42 -0.03 0.90
CA GLU A 245 58.22 0.93 1.66
C GLU A 245 58.04 0.93 3.20
N ARG A 246 58.70 -0.04 3.85
CA ARG A 246 59.74 0.30 4.85
C ARG A 246 60.58 -0.92 5.21
N THR A 247 61.88 -0.71 5.10
CA THR A 247 63.04 -1.54 5.51
C THR A 247 63.57 -2.51 4.48
#